data_AF-A0A256FJD2-F1
#
_entry.id   AF-A0A256FJD2-F1
#
_cell.length_a   1.000
_cell.length_b   1.000
_cell.length_c   1.000
_cell.angle_alpha   90.00
_cell.angle_beta   90.00
_cell.angle_gamma   90.00
#
_symmetry.space_group_name_H-M   'P 1'
#
loop_
_entity.id
_entity.type
_entity.pdbx_description
1 polymer ?
#
loop_
_entity_poly.entity_id
_entity_poly.type
_entity_poly.pdbx_seq_one_letter_code
_entity_poly.pdbx_strand_id
1 'polypeptide(L)' 'MLFSGIKYRGTFTPEDLQLMQAAYNKSCVLLGRCPKTHEAKNDLAREIIKTFETGETEPDRIAEIAAQLELMRA' A
#
# COMPACT_ATOMS: atom_id res chain seq x y z
N MET A 1 -6.08 0.73 11.87
CA MET A 1 -5.19 0.25 10.79
C MET A 1 -5.94 0.38 9.47
N LEU A 2 -5.27 0.77 8.39
CA LEU A 2 -5.95 1.04 7.09
C LEU A 2 -6.47 -0.27 6.45
N PHE A 3 -5.76 -1.37 6.67
CA PHE A 3 -6.03 -2.67 6.04
C PHE A 3 -6.80 -3.66 6.95
N SER A 4 -7.26 -3.24 8.13
CA SER A 4 -7.94 -4.13 9.09
C SER A 4 -9.45 -4.29 8.84
N GLY A 5 -9.94 -3.91 7.65
CA GLY A 5 -11.36 -4.00 7.31
C GLY A 5 -11.82 -5.46 7.17
N ILE A 6 -13.05 -5.74 7.60
CA ILE A 6 -13.73 -7.06 7.47
C ILE A 6 -13.68 -7.59 6.01
N LYS A 7 -13.49 -6.71 5.03
CA LYS A 7 -13.32 -7.03 3.61
C LYS A 7 -12.07 -7.86 3.28
N TYR A 8 -11.02 -7.82 4.10
CA TYR A 8 -9.79 -8.61 3.89
C TYR A 8 -9.74 -9.88 4.76
N ARG A 9 -10.70 -10.02 5.70
CA ARG A 9 -10.84 -11.17 6.59
C ARG A 9 -11.35 -12.38 5.77
N GLY A 10 -10.41 -13.10 5.16
CA GLY A 10 -10.68 -14.31 4.37
C GLY A 10 -9.79 -14.48 3.15
N THR A 11 -9.25 -13.37 2.61
CA THR A 11 -8.40 -13.38 1.41
C THR A 11 -6.93 -13.17 1.72
N PHE A 12 -6.61 -12.41 2.78
CA PHE A 12 -5.25 -12.06 3.15
C PHE A 12 -4.96 -12.48 4.58
N THR A 13 -3.79 -13.09 4.80
CA THR A 13 -3.33 -13.45 6.14
C THR A 13 -2.97 -12.19 6.92
N PRO A 14 -2.97 -12.24 8.27
CA PRO A 14 -2.49 -11.12 9.07
C PRO A 14 -1.05 -10.69 8.72
N GLU A 15 -0.23 -11.62 8.21
CA GLU A 15 1.13 -11.35 7.71
C GLU A 15 1.08 -10.51 6.43
N ASP A 16 0.20 -10.84 5.48
CA ASP A 16 0.00 -10.05 4.26
C ASP A 16 -0.48 -8.63 4.58
N LEU A 17 -1.37 -8.49 5.55
CA LEU A 17 -1.85 -7.17 6.00
C LEU A 17 -0.72 -6.35 6.64
N GLN A 18 0.17 -6.99 7.41
CA GLN A 18 1.36 -6.33 7.94
C GLN A 18 2.31 -5.92 6.82
N LEU A 19 2.45 -6.74 5.78
CA LEU A 19 3.28 -6.47 4.63
C LEU A 19 2.77 -5.27 3.82
N MET A 20 1.48 -5.24 3.50
CA MET A 20 0.83 -4.09 2.85
C MET A 20 0.95 -2.81 3.69
N GLN A 21 0.80 -2.93 5.01
CA GLN A 21 0.95 -1.81 5.93
C GLN A 21 2.40 -1.32 6.02
N ALA A 22 3.39 -2.22 5.93
CA ALA A 22 4.80 -1.89 5.88
C ALA A 22 5.17 -1.22 4.56
N ALA A 23 4.69 -1.75 3.43
CA ALA A 23 4.86 -1.16 2.11
C ALA A 23 4.30 0.27 2.09
N TYR A 24 3.12 0.50 2.64
CA TYR A 24 2.51 1.82 2.75
C TYR A 24 3.37 2.82 3.53
N ASN A 25 3.94 2.40 4.67
CA ASN A 25 4.84 3.25 5.44
C ASN A 25 6.11 3.56 4.66
N LYS A 26 6.67 2.58 3.94
CA LYS A 26 7.85 2.78 3.07
C LYS A 26 7.54 3.74 1.93
N SER A 27 6.40 3.62 1.27
CA SER A 27 5.95 4.55 0.23
C SER A 27 5.84 5.97 0.76
N CYS A 28 5.35 6.17 1.99
CA CYS A 28 5.30 7.50 2.62
C CYS A 28 6.70 8.10 2.82
N VAL A 29 7.68 7.28 3.20
CA VAL A 29 9.08 7.69 3.35
C VAL A 29 9.69 8.01 1.99
N LEU A 30 9.48 7.14 0.99
CA LEU A 30 9.99 7.30 -0.39
C LEU A 30 9.45 8.57 -1.05
N LEU A 31 8.16 8.84 -0.87
CA LEU A 31 7.53 10.04 -1.40
C LEU A 31 8.00 11.30 -0.67
N GLY A 32 8.58 11.17 0.54
CA GLY A 32 8.93 12.31 1.40
C GLY A 32 7.70 13.08 1.92
N ARG A 33 6.49 12.56 1.66
CA ARG A 33 5.21 13.12 2.04
C ARG A 33 4.32 11.96 2.50
N CYS A 34 3.93 11.99 3.77
CA CYS A 34 2.79 11.19 4.22
C CYS A 34 1.53 11.80 3.60
N PRO A 35 0.69 11.03 2.90
CA PRO A 35 -0.58 11.54 2.43
C PRO A 35 -1.40 11.95 3.66
N LYS A 36 -1.57 13.26 3.89
CA LYS A 36 -2.36 13.77 5.02
C LYS A 36 -3.86 13.67 4.73
N THR A 37 -4.22 13.69 3.45
CA THR A 37 -5.59 13.59 2.95
C THR A 37 -6.03 12.14 2.82
N HIS A 38 -7.26 11.86 3.24
CA HIS A 38 -7.83 10.50 3.17
C HIS A 38 -7.88 9.95 1.73
N GLU A 39 -7.99 10.79 0.71
CA GLU A 39 -8.01 10.37 -0.69
C GLU A 39 -6.66 9.81 -1.15
N ALA A 40 -5.57 10.57 -1.02
CA ALA A 40 -4.23 10.09 -1.37
C ALA A 40 -3.78 8.90 -0.51
N LYS A 41 -4.27 8.79 0.75
CA LYS A 41 -4.07 7.58 1.55
C LYS A 41 -4.75 6.35 0.95
N ASN A 42 -5.97 6.51 0.44
CA ASN A 42 -6.75 5.43 -0.14
C ASN A 42 -6.25 5.04 -1.53
N ASP A 43 -5.83 5.99 -2.37
CA ASP A 43 -5.23 5.69 -3.68
C ASP A 43 -3.95 4.87 -3.53
N LEU A 44 -3.00 5.34 -2.69
CA LEU A 44 -1.77 4.60 -2.41
C LEU A 44 -2.04 3.19 -1.83
N ALA A 45 -2.99 3.08 -0.90
CA ALA A 45 -3.36 1.77 -0.34
C ALA A 45 -3.97 0.83 -1.39
N ARG A 46 -4.77 1.37 -2.32
CA ARG A 46 -5.37 0.60 -3.40
C ARG A 46 -4.32 0.13 -4.40
N GLU A 47 -3.30 0.93 -4.69
CA GLU A 47 -2.18 0.52 -5.54
C GLU A 47 -1.36 -0.61 -4.91
N ILE A 48 -1.05 -0.48 -3.62
CA ILE A 48 -0.35 -1.52 -2.85
C ILE A 48 -1.10 -2.85 -2.90
N ILE A 49 -2.42 -2.83 -2.72
CA ILE A 49 -3.26 -4.03 -2.82
C ILE A 49 -3.22 -4.60 -4.23
N LYS A 50 -3.37 -3.75 -5.26
CA LYS A 50 -3.30 -4.19 -6.65
C LYS A 50 -1.96 -4.85 -6.98
N THR A 51 -0.85 -4.24 -6.58
CA THR A 51 0.49 -4.80 -6.79
C THR A 51 0.63 -6.13 -6.05
N PHE A 52 0.15 -6.22 -4.82
CA PHE A 52 0.12 -7.48 -4.08
C PHE A 52 -0.72 -8.57 -4.78
N GLU A 53 -1.88 -8.21 -5.31
CA GLU A 53 -2.76 -9.13 -6.07
C GLU A 53 -2.11 -9.61 -7.39
N THR A 54 -1.12 -8.90 -7.93
CA THR A 54 -0.33 -9.40 -9.08
C THR A 54 0.67 -10.50 -8.72
N GLY A 55 0.82 -10.81 -7.42
CA GLY A 55 1.75 -11.82 -6.90
C GLY A 55 3.02 -11.24 -6.29
N GLU A 56 3.15 -9.92 -6.21
CA GLU A 56 4.27 -9.27 -5.54
C GLU A 56 4.09 -9.33 -4.03
N THR A 57 4.98 -10.05 -3.35
CA THR A 57 4.98 -10.17 -1.88
C THR A 57 6.17 -9.43 -1.26
N GLU A 58 6.92 -8.62 -2.01
CA GLU A 58 8.04 -7.85 -1.47
C GLU A 58 7.61 -6.44 -1.06
N PRO A 59 7.67 -6.06 0.23
CA PRO A 59 7.16 -4.78 0.71
C PRO A 59 7.91 -3.58 0.15
N ASP A 60 9.22 -3.68 -0.12
CA ASP A 60 9.98 -2.61 -0.80
C ASP A 60 9.52 -2.42 -2.24
N ARG A 61 9.39 -3.53 -2.98
CA ARG A 61 9.02 -3.48 -4.40
C ARG A 61 7.61 -2.96 -4.58
N ILE A 62 6.67 -3.42 -3.75
CA ILE A 62 5.30 -2.89 -3.72
C ILE A 62 5.31 -1.40 -3.36
N ALA A 63 6.11 -0.99 -2.37
CA ALA A 63 6.17 0.39 -1.95
C ALA A 63 6.71 1.32 -3.04
N GLU A 64 7.73 0.86 -3.77
CA GLU A 64 8.38 1.59 -4.85
C GLU A 64 7.43 1.73 -6.05
N ILE A 65 6.77 0.65 -6.46
CA ILE A 65 5.78 0.64 -7.53
C ILE A 65 4.62 1.59 -7.20
N ALA A 66 4.04 1.46 -5.99
CA ALA A 66 2.93 2.31 -5.56
C ALA A 66 3.34 3.78 -5.43
N ALA A 67 4.55 4.08 -4.95
CA ALA A 67 5.07 5.45 -4.90
C ALA A 67 5.30 6.03 -6.30
N GLN A 68 5.85 5.24 -7.23
CA GLN A 68 6.05 5.67 -8.62
C GLN A 68 4.72 5.94 -9.33
N LEU A 69 3.72 5.09 -9.14
CA LEU A 69 2.41 5.27 -9.75
C LEU A 69 1.67 6.51 -9.20
N GLU A 70 1.75 6.75 -7.89
CA GLU A 70 1.26 8.00 -7.29
C GLU A 70 2.04 9.23 -7.78
N LEU A 71 3.35 9.13 -7.99
CA LEU A 71 4.16 10.22 -8.57
C LEU A 71 3.79 10.53 -10.02
N MET A 72 3.47 9.51 -10.83
CA MET A 72 3.04 9.69 -12.21
C MET A 72 1.62 10.27 -12.33
N ARG A 73 0.80 10.13 -11.28
CA ARG A 73 -0.56 10.68 -11.21
C ARG A 73 -0.62 12.13 -10.69
N ALA A 74 0.42 12.61 -10.01
CA ALA A 74 0.52 13.94 -9.40
C ALA A 74 1.04 15.00 -10.38
#